data_AF-A0A914MUC2-F1
#
_entry.id   AF-A0A914MUC2-F1
#
_cell.length_a   1.000
_cell.length_b   1.000
_cell.length_c   1.000
_cell.angle_alpha   90.00
_cell.angle_beta   90.00
_cell.angle_gamma   90.00
#
_symmetry.space_group_name_H-M   'P 1'
#
loop_
_entity.id
_entity.type
_entity.pdbx_description
1 polymer ?
#
loop_
_entity_poly.entity_id
_entity_poly.type
_entity_poly.pdbx_seq_one_letter_code
_entity_poly.pdbx_strand_id
1 'polypeptide(L)' 'MQLNVRGYEGIWLEPLLNRFTINASNGGELGNCVLPDYVDTQNLEFSVVDDILTVVGYYRMNQ' A
#
# COMPACT_ATOMS: atom_id res chain seq x y z
N MET A 1 -6.83 -7.18 -6.33
CA MET A 1 -6.97 -7.53 -4.88
C MET A 1 -7.38 -6.27 -4.12
N GLN A 2 -8.03 -6.39 -2.95
CA GLN A 2 -8.38 -5.24 -2.10
C GLN A 2 -7.69 -5.32 -0.73
N LEU A 3 -7.15 -4.19 -0.27
CA LEU A 3 -6.74 -3.98 1.11
C LEU A 3 -7.75 -3.08 1.82
N ASN A 4 -8.19 -3.51 3.00
CA ASN A 4 -9.02 -2.69 3.87
C ASN A 4 -8.08 -1.98 4.86
N VAL A 5 -7.94 -0.67 4.73
CA VAL A 5 -6.96 0.10 5.49
C VAL A 5 -7.67 1.26 6.17
N ARG A 6 -7.61 1.31 7.51
CA ARG A 6 -8.22 2.38 8.30
C ARG A 6 -7.41 3.66 8.16
N GLY A 7 -8.09 4.77 7.87
CA GLY A 7 -7.46 6.07 7.62
C GLY A 7 -6.56 6.10 6.39
N TYR A 8 -6.90 5.31 5.37
CA TYR A 8 -6.25 5.34 4.06
C TYR A 8 -6.17 6.76 3.50
N GLU A 9 -4.95 7.25 3.28
CA GLU A 9 -4.70 8.62 2.80
C GLU A 9 -4.44 8.65 1.28
N GLY A 10 -4.03 7.52 0.70
CA GLY A 10 -3.75 7.41 -0.72
C GLY A 10 -2.72 6.33 -1.06
N ILE A 11 -2.44 6.22 -2.35
CA ILE A 11 -1.36 5.41 -2.90
C ILE A 11 -0.36 6.32 -3.61
N TRP A 12 0.92 6.17 -3.27
CA TRP A 12 2.01 6.87 -3.91
C TRP A 12 2.80 5.88 -4.73
N LEU A 13 2.83 6.09 -6.05
CA LEU A 13 3.56 5.25 -6.98
C LEU A 13 5.01 5.71 -7.05
N GLU A 14 5.94 4.78 -6.89
CA GLU A 14 7.39 5.02 -7.02
C GLU A 14 7.96 4.12 -8.14
N PRO A 15 7.68 4.41 -9.43
CA PRO A 15 8.03 3.50 -10.55
C PRO A 15 9.52 3.20 -10.66
N LEU A 16 10.37 4.20 -10.35
CA LEU A 16 11.83 4.05 -10.39
C LEU A 16 12.37 3.05 -9.36
N LEU A 17 11.61 2.81 -8.28
CA LEU A 17 11.96 1.88 -7.21
C LEU A 17 11.20 0.55 -7.33
N ASN A 18 10.46 0.35 -8.42
CA ASN A 18 9.58 -0.79 -8.64
C ASN A 18 8.58 -1.03 -7.48
N ARG A 19 8.13 0.05 -6.82
CA ARG A 19 7.25 -0.06 -5.65
C ARG A 19 6.13 0.98 -5.62
N PHE A 20 5.18 0.78 -4.71
CA PHE A 20 4.19 1.76 -4.28
C PHE A 20 4.10 1.76 -2.76
N THR A 21 3.66 2.89 -2.22
CA THR A 21 3.46 3.09 -0.79
C THR A 21 2.01 3.48 -0.52
N ILE A 22 1.39 2.85 0.47
CA ILE A 22 0.10 3.24 1.04
C ILE A 22 0.35 3.72 2.45
N ASN A 23 -0.15 4.92 2.76
CA ASN A 23 -0.16 5.42 4.12
C ASN A 23 -1.57 5.42 4.69
N ALA A 24 -1.64 5.14 5.98
CA ALA A 24 -2.87 5.12 6.72
C ALA A 24 -2.67 5.63 8.15
N SER A 25 -3.49 6.59 8.56
CA SER A 25 -3.45 7.15 9.91
C SER A 25 -4.50 6.49 10.81
N ASN A 26 -4.19 6.33 12.10
CA ASN A 26 -5.02 5.58 13.06
C ASN A 26 -6.41 6.22 13.34
N GLY A 27 -6.71 7.40 12.78
CA GLY A 27 -7.91 8.20 13.08
C GLY A 27 -9.00 8.26 12.00
N GLY A 28 -8.83 7.63 10.84
CA GLY A 28 -9.77 7.77 9.73
C GLY A 28 -10.80 6.64 9.58
N GLU A 29 -11.72 6.83 8.63
CA GLU A 29 -12.69 5.79 8.26
C GLU A 29 -12.01 4.58 7.60
N LEU A 30 -12.69 3.43 7.56
CA LEU A 30 -12.19 2.28 6.83
C LEU A 30 -12.22 2.60 5.32
N GLY A 31 -11.04 2.71 4.71
CA GLY A 31 -10.88 2.90 3.29
C GLY A 31 -10.62 1.58 2.57
N ASN A 32 -11.12 1.51 1.33
CA ASN A 32 -10.83 0.40 0.43
C ASN A 32 -9.73 0.83 -0.54
N CYS A 33 -8.56 0.22 -0.44
CA CYS A 33 -7.49 0.38 -1.42
C CYS A 33 -7.57 -0.76 -2.43
N VAL A 34 -7.93 -0.44 -3.67
CA VAL A 34 -7.92 -1.39 -4.79
C VAL A 34 -6.50 -1.42 -5.36
N LEU A 35 -5.82 -2.54 -5.15
CA LEU A 35 -4.49 -2.76 -5.72
C LEU A 35 -4.60 -3.14 -7.20
N PRO A 36 -3.85 -2.50 -8.11
CA PRO A 36 -3.78 -2.89 -9.50
C PRO A 36 -3.31 -4.34 -9.69
N ASP A 37 -3.74 -5.00 -10.77
CA ASP A 37 -3.46 -6.43 -10.99
C ASP A 37 -1.98 -6.75 -11.27
N TYR A 38 -1.20 -5.74 -11.63
CA TYR A 38 0.24 -5.84 -11.83
C TYR A 38 1.04 -5.68 -10.52
N VAL A 39 0.38 -5.63 -9.36
CA VAL A 39 1.04 -5.63 -8.05
C VAL A 39 1.32 -7.06 -7.58
N ASP A 40 2.51 -7.27 -7.03
CA ASP A 40 2.82 -8.48 -6.29
C ASP A 40 2.29 -8.38 -4.86
N THR A 41 1.11 -8.95 -4.65
CA THR A 41 0.44 -8.95 -3.35
C THR A 41 1.01 -9.97 -2.36
N GLN A 42 1.95 -10.82 -2.78
CA GLN A 42 2.60 -11.78 -1.88
C GLN A 42 3.78 -11.15 -1.13
N ASN A 43 4.35 -10.08 -1.68
CA ASN A 43 5.52 -9.39 -1.14
C ASN A 43 5.16 -7.99 -0.62
N LEU A 44 4.13 -7.92 0.24
CA LEU A 44 3.76 -6.68 0.93
C LEU A 44 4.53 -6.55 2.24
N GLU A 45 5.15 -5.39 2.45
CA GLU A 45 5.82 -5.00 3.67
C GLU A 45 4.94 -4.03 4.46
N PHE A 46 4.88 -4.20 5.79
CA PHE A 46 4.07 -3.39 6.67
C PHE A 46 4.96 -2.80 7.76
N SER A 47 4.86 -1.49 7.97
CA SER A 47 5.53 -0.79 9.06
C SER A 47 4.57 0.18 9.73
N VAL A 48 4.74 0.39 11.03
CA VAL A 48 3.97 1.39 11.78
C VAL A 48 4.96 2.32 12.46
N VAL A 49 4.89 3.61 12.13
CA VAL A 49 5.74 4.65 12.72
C VAL A 49 4.83 5.82 13.10
N ASP A 50 4.90 6.27 14.35
CA ASP A 50 4.14 7.41 14.87
C ASP A 50 2.63 7.36 14.51
N ASP A 51 2.00 6.19 14.75
CA ASP A 51 0.58 5.91 14.45
C ASP A 51 0.19 5.94 12.96
N ILE A 52 1.18 5.96 12.06
CA ILE A 52 0.98 5.80 10.61
C ILE A 52 1.37 4.38 10.21
N LEU A 53 0.39 3.63 9.68
CA LEU A 53 0.63 2.39 8.96
C LEU A 53 1.11 2.72 7.55
N THR A 54 2.32 2.28 7.23
CA THR A 54 2.89 2.33 5.89
C THR A 54 2.94 0.91 5.32
N VAL A 55 2.26 0.70 4.19
CA VAL A 55 2.32 -0.53 3.40
C VAL A 55 3.16 -0.26 2.17
N VAL A 56 4.23 -1.02 1.99
CA VAL A 56 5.04 -0.99 0.77
C VAL A 56 4.75 -2.25 -0.03
N GLY A 57 4.43 -2.11 -1.31
CA GLY A 57 4.30 -3.25 -2.21
C GLY A 57 5.08 -3.04 -3.49
N TYR A 58 5.36 -4.13 -4.18
CA TYR A 58 6.20 -4.13 -5.39
C TYR A 58 5.38 -4.47 -6.63
N TYR A 59 5.78 -3.94 -7.79
CA TYR A 59 5.17 -4.37 -9.05
C TYR A 59 5.71 -5.73 -9.45
N ARG A 60 4.83 -6.58 -10.01
CA ARG A 60 5.23 -7.81 -10.68
C ARG A 60 6.12 -7.42 -11.85
N MET A 61 7.40 -7.76 -11.76
CA MET A 61 8.24 -7.78 -12.96
C MET A 61 7.72 -8.94 -13.81
N ASN A 62 7.20 -8.63 -15.01
CA ASN A 62 6.90 -9.65 -16.00
C ASN A 62 8.19 -10.45 -16.22
N GLN A 63 8.18 -11.72 -15.83
CA GLN A 63 9.20 -12.68 -16.23
C GLN A 63 9.09 -12.95 -17.73
#